data_AF-A0A388QTG8-F1
#
_entry.id   AF-A0A388QTG8-F1
#
_cell.length_a   1.000
_cell.length_b   1.000
_cell.length_c   1.000
_cell.angle_alpha   90.00
_cell.angle_beta   90.00
_cell.angle_gamma   90.00
#
_symmetry.space_group_name_H-M   'P 1'
#
loop_
_entity.id
_entity.type
_entity.pdbx_description
1 polymer ?
#
loop_
_entity_poly.entity_id
_entity_poly.type
_entity_poly.pdbx_seq_one_letter_code
_entity_poly.pdbx_strand_id
1 'polypeptide(L)'
;MAAEAFLLKLGALAPAEQRAALCGLPDAVSLTRRFENAWPRRDAALGGVPFLTKDLYFRTGHPTFAGSTFLPEVLGPARRTSTLPAAFEQDAGAIECGRTQLNEFAFGLTGENPHYGDCPHPIDGAILAGGSSSGAAFAVARGLVPFALATDTAGSIRVPCGYCGVWGLRLSPDILPVGDLFPLSPGYDTPGWIAGSAQDLAQVSAAVLGEAPPAGAGLWAGDLGWDSCRRTSHPCANSPYARGPKRTSPRPNSCGWHAKARRPLTRCWAVTPPHGFTPPGWTNVARTTTQRCGPGSTPAVAGRPRS
;
A
#
# COMPACT_ATOMS: atom_id res chain seq x y z
N MET A 1 21.26 -16.22 -16.28
CA MET A 1 20.84 -16.92 -15.04
C MET A 1 19.53 -16.37 -14.46
N ALA A 2 19.47 -15.32 -13.62
CA ALA A 2 18.20 -14.87 -13.03
C ALA A 2 17.36 -13.92 -13.94
N ALA A 3 18.00 -12.94 -14.59
CA ALA A 3 17.34 -12.07 -15.58
C ALA A 3 16.70 -12.89 -16.73
N GLU A 4 17.47 -13.84 -17.25
CA GLU A 4 17.05 -14.76 -18.30
C GLU A 4 15.88 -15.64 -17.88
N ALA A 5 15.91 -16.20 -16.66
CA ALA A 5 14.79 -16.98 -16.14
C ALA A 5 13.50 -16.16 -16.04
N PHE A 6 13.59 -14.88 -15.62
CA PHE A 6 12.44 -13.98 -15.64
C PHE A 6 11.93 -13.74 -17.07
N LEU A 7 12.83 -13.44 -18.02
CA LEU A 7 12.45 -13.19 -19.42
C LEU A 7 11.82 -14.41 -20.09
N LEU A 8 12.33 -15.62 -19.82
CA LEU A 8 11.75 -16.86 -20.32
C LEU A 8 10.33 -17.09 -19.78
N LYS A 9 10.13 -16.86 -18.47
CA LYS A 9 8.81 -16.96 -17.84
C LYS A 9 7.84 -15.90 -18.37
N LEU A 10 8.32 -14.67 -18.57
CA LEU A 10 7.55 -13.59 -19.18
C LEU A 10 7.12 -13.96 -20.60
N GLY A 11 8.04 -14.48 -21.42
CA GLY A 11 7.77 -14.92 -22.80
C GLY A 11 6.78 -16.08 -22.90
N ALA A 12 6.58 -16.85 -21.82
CA ALA A 12 5.61 -17.94 -21.76
C ALA A 12 4.16 -17.46 -21.49
N LEU A 13 3.96 -16.19 -21.12
CA LEU A 13 2.63 -15.61 -20.95
C LEU A 13 2.06 -15.13 -22.27
N ALA A 14 0.75 -15.32 -22.48
CA ALA A 14 0.06 -14.75 -23.62
C ALA A 14 0.11 -13.20 -23.58
N PRO A 15 0.17 -12.51 -24.73
CA PRO A 15 0.23 -11.05 -24.75
C PRO A 15 -0.92 -10.36 -23.99
N ALA A 16 -2.11 -10.95 -24.00
CA ALA A 16 -3.26 -10.46 -23.25
C ALA A 16 -3.05 -10.56 -21.73
N GLU A 17 -2.49 -11.68 -21.24
CA GLU A 17 -2.15 -11.86 -19.83
C GLU A 17 -1.08 -10.87 -19.38
N GLN A 18 -0.03 -10.69 -20.19
CA GLN A 18 1.03 -9.71 -19.91
C GLN A 18 0.45 -8.30 -19.80
N ARG A 19 -0.41 -7.90 -20.75
CA ARG A 19 -1.06 -6.59 -20.76
C ARG A 19 -1.97 -6.37 -19.53
N ALA A 20 -2.73 -7.39 -19.16
CA ALA A 20 -3.70 -7.32 -18.06
C ALA A 20 -3.05 -7.42 -16.67
N ALA A 21 -1.87 -8.04 -16.54
CA ALA A 21 -1.22 -8.26 -15.25
C ALA A 21 0.02 -7.38 -15.01
N LEU A 22 0.73 -6.96 -16.05
CA LEU A 22 2.04 -6.33 -15.95
C LEU A 22 2.08 -4.96 -16.63
N CYS A 23 2.93 -4.07 -16.12
CA CYS A 23 3.22 -2.77 -16.72
C CYS A 23 4.65 -2.33 -16.35
N GLY A 24 5.15 -1.27 -16.98
CA GLY A 24 6.47 -0.73 -16.66
C GLY A 24 7.63 -1.73 -16.76
N LEU A 25 7.52 -2.73 -17.64
CA LEU A 25 8.58 -3.72 -17.87
C LEU A 25 9.78 -3.03 -18.57
N PRO A 26 11.00 -3.15 -18.03
CA PRO A 26 12.20 -2.68 -18.72
C PRO A 26 12.50 -3.57 -19.94
N ASP A 27 13.22 -3.02 -20.92
CA ASP A 27 13.79 -3.83 -21.99
C ASP A 27 14.82 -4.84 -21.45
N ALA A 28 15.12 -5.88 -22.24
CA ALA A 28 15.99 -6.97 -21.82
C ALA A 28 17.41 -6.51 -21.45
N VAL A 29 17.94 -5.47 -22.11
CA VAL A 29 19.28 -4.93 -21.82
C VAL A 29 19.26 -4.19 -20.49
N SER A 30 18.26 -3.33 -20.28
CA SER A 30 18.04 -2.62 -19.02
C SER A 30 17.84 -3.58 -17.85
N LEU A 31 17.05 -4.64 -18.03
CA LEU A 31 16.86 -5.65 -17.00
C LEU A 31 18.16 -6.39 -16.69
N THR A 32 18.88 -6.84 -17.71
CA THR A 32 20.16 -7.56 -17.53
C THR A 32 21.17 -6.71 -16.75
N ARG A 33 21.28 -5.42 -17.09
CA ARG A 33 22.13 -4.47 -16.33
C ARG A 33 21.71 -4.34 -14.86
N ARG A 34 20.40 -4.38 -14.54
CA ARG A 34 19.95 -4.34 -13.13
C ARG A 34 20.51 -5.53 -12.35
N PHE A 35 20.50 -6.73 -12.94
CA PHE A 35 21.08 -7.93 -12.32
C PHE A 35 22.60 -7.87 -12.21
N GLU A 36 23.29 -7.38 -13.24
CA GLU A 36 24.75 -7.19 -13.19
C GLU A 36 25.16 -6.20 -12.10
N ASN A 37 24.45 -5.06 -12.01
CA ASN A 37 24.71 -4.03 -10.99
C ASN A 37 24.39 -4.51 -9.58
N ALA A 38 23.48 -5.47 -9.42
CA ALA A 38 23.13 -6.06 -8.13
C ALA A 38 24.10 -7.18 -7.70
N TRP A 39 24.95 -7.69 -8.61
CA TRP A 39 25.89 -8.79 -8.33
C TRP A 39 26.81 -8.56 -7.11
N PRO A 40 27.35 -7.34 -6.85
CA PRO A 40 28.13 -7.07 -5.65
C PRO A 40 27.36 -7.28 -4.35
N ARG A 41 26.01 -7.28 -4.40
CA ARG A 41 25.10 -7.42 -3.27
C ARG A 41 24.41 -8.77 -3.19
N ARG A 42 24.90 -9.78 -3.93
CA ARG A 42 24.32 -11.14 -3.96
C ARG A 42 24.26 -11.84 -2.60
N ASP A 43 25.08 -11.41 -1.64
CA ASP A 43 25.12 -11.96 -0.27
C ASP A 43 24.17 -11.21 0.70
N ALA A 44 23.40 -10.22 0.21
CA ALA A 44 22.35 -9.57 0.98
C ALA A 44 21.14 -10.50 1.17
N ALA A 45 20.24 -10.16 2.12
CA ALA A 45 19.11 -11.03 2.50
C ALA A 45 18.23 -11.49 1.33
N LEU A 46 18.06 -10.64 0.32
CA LEU A 46 17.37 -10.93 -0.94
C LEU A 46 18.25 -10.58 -2.15
N GLY A 47 19.57 -10.71 -2.01
CA GLY A 47 20.55 -10.37 -3.03
C GLY A 47 20.27 -11.05 -4.37
N GLY A 48 19.83 -10.28 -5.36
CA GLY A 48 19.52 -10.80 -6.70
C GLY A 48 18.14 -11.42 -6.87
N VAL A 49 17.28 -11.37 -5.84
CA VAL A 49 15.92 -11.92 -5.91
C VAL A 49 15.01 -10.96 -6.71
N PRO A 50 14.37 -11.42 -7.80
CA PRO A 50 13.48 -10.57 -8.59
C PRO A 50 12.16 -10.32 -7.86
N PHE A 51 11.62 -9.10 -7.98
CA PHE A 51 10.29 -8.77 -7.52
C PHE A 51 9.59 -7.78 -8.46
N LEU A 52 8.27 -7.63 -8.27
CA LEU A 52 7.46 -6.64 -8.97
C LEU A 52 6.78 -5.70 -7.98
N THR A 53 6.40 -4.51 -8.44
CA THR A 53 5.72 -3.51 -7.59
C THR A 53 4.38 -3.10 -8.17
N LYS A 54 3.31 -3.13 -7.37
CA LYS A 54 2.01 -2.56 -7.78
C LYS A 54 2.15 -1.13 -8.29
N ASP A 55 1.39 -0.77 -9.33
CA ASP A 55 1.47 0.54 -9.97
C ASP A 55 0.86 1.71 -9.15
N LEU A 56 1.08 1.72 -7.83
CA LEU A 56 0.77 2.82 -6.91
C LEU A 56 2.00 3.41 -6.26
N TYR A 57 3.07 2.62 -6.12
CA TYR A 57 4.32 3.08 -5.52
C TYR A 57 5.06 4.05 -6.43
N PHE A 58 5.48 5.19 -5.94
CA PHE A 58 6.23 6.13 -6.75
C PHE A 58 7.65 5.63 -7.05
N ARG A 59 8.16 6.01 -8.22
CA ARG A 59 9.55 5.81 -8.66
C ARG A 59 10.06 7.13 -9.25
N THR A 60 11.14 7.66 -8.68
CA THR A 60 11.70 8.94 -9.12
C THR A 60 11.95 8.93 -10.63
N GLY A 61 11.45 9.94 -11.34
CA GLY A 61 11.63 10.08 -12.79
C GLY A 61 10.73 9.19 -13.64
N HIS A 62 9.92 8.31 -13.05
CA HIS A 62 8.98 7.46 -13.77
C HIS A 62 7.52 7.88 -13.53
N PRO A 63 6.66 7.75 -14.54
CA PRO A 63 5.23 7.97 -14.37
C PRO A 63 4.60 6.86 -13.51
N THR A 64 3.52 7.20 -12.82
CA THR A 64 2.63 6.23 -12.16
C THR A 64 1.26 6.34 -12.81
N PHE A 65 0.69 5.23 -13.23
CA PHE A 65 -0.58 5.16 -13.94
C PHE A 65 -1.74 4.83 -13.01
N ALA A 66 -1.49 4.13 -11.90
CA ALA A 66 -2.51 3.66 -10.96
C ALA A 66 -3.64 2.90 -11.67
N GLY A 67 -3.31 2.16 -12.74
CA GLY A 67 -4.28 1.41 -13.53
C GLY A 67 -5.18 2.28 -14.42
N SER A 68 -4.84 3.57 -14.60
CA SER A 68 -5.53 4.53 -15.48
C SER A 68 -4.64 4.95 -16.65
N THR A 69 -5.20 5.64 -17.65
CA THR A 69 -4.44 6.10 -18.84
C THR A 69 -3.99 7.56 -18.77
N PHE A 70 -4.67 8.40 -17.98
CA PHE A 70 -4.48 9.85 -18.00
C PHE A 70 -3.63 10.38 -16.83
N LEU A 71 -3.45 9.58 -15.77
CA LEU A 71 -2.79 10.06 -14.54
C LEU A 71 -1.38 10.65 -14.76
N PRO A 72 -0.53 10.09 -15.64
CA PRO A 72 0.79 10.69 -15.91
C PRO A 72 0.73 12.11 -16.48
N GLU A 73 -0.32 12.45 -17.24
CA GLU A 73 -0.51 13.80 -17.80
C GLU A 73 -0.86 14.82 -16.71
N VAL A 74 -1.51 14.35 -15.63
CA VAL A 74 -1.95 15.18 -14.50
C VAL A 74 -0.84 15.36 -13.47
N LEU A 75 -0.14 14.29 -13.12
CA LEU A 75 0.86 14.30 -12.05
C LEU A 75 2.29 14.50 -12.54
N GLY A 76 2.57 14.18 -13.81
CA GLY A 76 3.93 14.07 -14.33
C GLY A 76 4.73 12.93 -13.68
N PRO A 77 6.05 12.87 -13.95
CA PRO A 77 6.94 11.91 -13.33
C PRO A 77 7.03 12.12 -11.82
N ALA A 78 7.11 11.03 -11.05
CA ALA A 78 7.22 11.15 -9.61
C ALA A 78 8.56 11.80 -9.20
N ARG A 79 8.50 12.65 -8.16
CA ARG A 79 9.67 13.36 -7.62
C ARG A 79 10.48 12.55 -6.61
N ARG A 80 9.89 11.47 -6.08
CA ARG A 80 10.49 10.60 -5.07
C ARG A 80 10.12 9.15 -5.33
N THR A 81 10.96 8.24 -4.87
CA THR A 81 10.67 6.80 -4.81
C THR A 81 9.98 6.48 -3.48
N SER A 82 8.96 5.63 -3.50
CA SER A 82 8.32 5.14 -2.28
C SER A 82 9.31 4.39 -1.39
N THR A 83 9.09 4.48 -0.07
CA THR A 83 10.02 3.97 0.93
C THR A 83 10.14 2.45 0.91
N LEU A 84 9.01 1.73 0.84
CA LEU A 84 9.02 0.27 0.92
C LEU A 84 9.82 -0.41 -0.22
N PRO A 85 9.57 -0.12 -1.50
CA PRO A 85 10.39 -0.68 -2.56
C PRO A 85 11.85 -0.24 -2.49
N ALA A 86 12.12 1.02 -2.09
CA ALA A 86 13.49 1.46 -1.86
C ALA A 86 14.19 0.60 -0.80
N ALA A 87 13.51 0.22 0.28
CA ALA A 87 14.07 -0.68 1.30
C ALA A 87 14.36 -2.09 0.74
N PHE A 88 13.46 -2.66 -0.07
CA PHE A 88 13.71 -3.96 -0.72
C PHE A 88 14.95 -3.92 -1.63
N GLU A 89 15.13 -2.85 -2.40
CA GLU A 89 16.28 -2.70 -3.28
C GLU A 89 17.55 -2.35 -2.49
N GLN A 90 17.51 -1.34 -1.63
CA GLN A 90 18.66 -0.73 -0.96
C GLN A 90 19.13 -1.46 0.29
N ASP A 91 18.23 -2.13 1.02
CA ASP A 91 18.58 -2.81 2.26
C ASP A 91 18.64 -4.32 2.04
N ALA A 92 17.64 -4.91 1.37
CA ALA A 92 17.59 -6.35 1.14
C ALA A 92 18.34 -6.81 -0.13
N GLY A 93 18.62 -5.92 -1.09
CA GLY A 93 19.32 -6.27 -2.33
C GLY A 93 18.46 -6.96 -3.39
N ALA A 94 17.13 -6.87 -3.26
CA ALA A 94 16.19 -7.38 -4.24
C ALA A 94 16.20 -6.52 -5.52
N ILE A 95 15.73 -7.09 -6.64
CA ILE A 95 15.75 -6.45 -7.96
C ILE A 95 14.34 -6.26 -8.48
N GLU A 96 13.92 -5.00 -8.65
CA GLU A 96 12.66 -4.71 -9.31
C GLU A 96 12.74 -5.02 -10.81
N CYS A 97 11.89 -5.93 -11.27
CA CYS A 97 11.84 -6.38 -12.66
C CYS A 97 10.71 -5.70 -13.47
N GLY A 98 9.90 -4.87 -12.84
CA GLY A 98 8.77 -4.19 -13.46
C GLY A 98 7.64 -3.94 -12.46
N ARG A 99 6.48 -3.59 -13.00
CA ARG A 99 5.31 -3.20 -12.22
C ARG A 99 4.11 -4.10 -12.53
N THR A 100 3.13 -4.10 -11.64
CA THR A 100 1.91 -4.88 -11.82
C THR A 100 0.70 -3.99 -11.99
N GLN A 101 -0.20 -4.45 -12.86
CA GLN A 101 -1.52 -3.86 -13.03
C GLN A 101 -2.39 -4.09 -11.80
N LEU A 102 -3.50 -3.35 -11.78
CA LEU A 102 -4.44 -3.23 -10.67
C LEU A 102 -5.80 -2.79 -11.19
N ASN A 103 -6.85 -2.94 -10.36
CA ASN A 103 -8.07 -2.15 -10.57
C ASN A 103 -7.71 -0.65 -10.55
N GLU A 104 -8.33 0.13 -11.44
CA GLU A 104 -8.08 1.57 -11.57
C GLU A 104 -8.20 2.28 -10.21
N PHE A 105 -7.18 3.07 -9.87
CA PHE A 105 -7.00 3.75 -8.58
C PHE A 105 -7.11 2.85 -7.34
N ALA A 106 -6.81 1.56 -7.51
CA ALA A 106 -7.00 0.52 -6.51
C ALA A 106 -8.46 0.29 -6.09
N PHE A 107 -9.43 0.89 -6.79
CA PHE A 107 -10.85 0.87 -6.44
C PHE A 107 -11.55 -0.31 -7.11
N GLY A 108 -11.51 -1.45 -6.44
CA GLY A 108 -12.13 -2.70 -6.88
C GLY A 108 -11.50 -3.90 -6.19
N LEU A 109 -12.20 -5.03 -6.21
CA LEU A 109 -11.73 -6.27 -5.58
C LEU A 109 -11.78 -7.48 -6.54
N THR A 110 -12.10 -7.24 -7.81
CA THR A 110 -12.35 -8.27 -8.82
C THR A 110 -11.15 -8.55 -9.70
N GLY A 111 -10.27 -7.56 -9.92
CA GLY A 111 -9.18 -7.64 -10.90
C GLY A 111 -9.53 -7.08 -12.28
N GLU A 112 -10.70 -6.48 -12.44
CA GLU A 112 -11.12 -5.80 -13.67
C GLU A 112 -10.34 -4.49 -13.92
N ASN A 113 -10.01 -4.23 -15.18
CA ASN A 113 -9.42 -2.95 -15.59
C ASN A 113 -9.86 -2.60 -17.03
N PRO A 114 -10.64 -1.51 -17.22
CA PRO A 114 -11.19 -1.17 -18.53
C PRO A 114 -10.14 -0.72 -19.55
N HIS A 115 -8.97 -0.29 -19.09
CA HIS A 115 -7.90 0.24 -19.94
C HIS A 115 -6.96 -0.88 -20.38
N TYR A 116 -6.57 -1.75 -19.46
CA TYR A 116 -5.52 -2.75 -19.64
C TYR A 116 -6.02 -4.18 -19.78
N GLY A 117 -7.33 -4.39 -19.60
CA GLY A 117 -7.99 -5.69 -19.66
C GLY A 117 -8.06 -6.34 -18.28
N ASP A 118 -9.03 -7.23 -18.12
CA ASP A 118 -9.28 -7.90 -16.86
C ASP A 118 -8.19 -8.93 -16.57
N CYS A 119 -7.68 -8.93 -15.34
CA CYS A 119 -6.63 -9.86 -14.95
C CYS A 119 -7.21 -11.27 -14.75
N PRO A 120 -6.81 -12.25 -15.59
CA PRO A 120 -7.35 -13.59 -15.52
C PRO A 120 -6.80 -14.32 -14.29
N HIS A 121 -7.53 -15.30 -13.78
CA HIS A 121 -7.04 -16.18 -12.75
C HIS A 121 -5.90 -17.07 -13.30
N PRO A 122 -4.82 -17.31 -12.53
CA PRO A 122 -3.58 -17.95 -13.02
C PRO A 122 -3.73 -19.42 -13.49
N ILE A 123 -4.81 -20.10 -13.09
CA ILE A 123 -5.11 -21.49 -13.45
C ILE A 123 -6.25 -21.58 -14.47
N ASP A 124 -7.23 -20.69 -14.38
CA ASP A 124 -8.43 -20.70 -15.22
C ASP A 124 -8.66 -19.30 -15.79
N GLY A 125 -8.25 -19.10 -17.04
CA GLY A 125 -8.32 -17.79 -17.68
C GLY A 125 -9.74 -17.26 -17.93
N ALA A 126 -10.79 -18.05 -17.68
CA ALA A 126 -12.17 -17.62 -17.84
C ALA A 126 -12.73 -16.89 -16.61
N ILE A 127 -12.02 -16.93 -15.48
CA ILE A 127 -12.40 -16.23 -14.24
C ILE A 127 -11.34 -15.21 -13.84
N LEU A 128 -11.67 -14.34 -12.89
CA LEU A 128 -10.82 -13.21 -12.50
C LEU A 128 -9.86 -13.56 -11.36
N ALA A 129 -8.72 -12.88 -11.31
CA ALA A 129 -7.70 -13.04 -10.27
C ALA A 129 -8.08 -12.45 -8.89
N GLY A 130 -9.16 -11.68 -8.79
CA GLY A 130 -9.42 -10.84 -7.62
C GLY A 130 -8.54 -9.57 -7.65
N GLY A 131 -8.78 -8.63 -6.73
CA GLY A 131 -8.11 -7.34 -6.75
C GLY A 131 -8.14 -6.57 -5.43
N SER A 132 -7.61 -5.35 -5.35
CA SER A 132 -7.03 -4.59 -6.47
C SER A 132 -5.58 -4.91 -6.83
N SER A 133 -4.89 -5.77 -6.09
CA SER A 133 -3.51 -6.18 -6.43
C SER A 133 -3.49 -7.41 -7.35
N SER A 134 -4.32 -7.40 -8.39
CA SER A 134 -4.57 -8.53 -9.28
C SER A 134 -3.30 -9.01 -9.99
N GLY A 135 -2.57 -8.09 -10.63
CA GLY A 135 -1.34 -8.42 -11.34
C GLY A 135 -0.24 -8.98 -10.44
N ALA A 136 -0.17 -8.53 -9.19
CA ALA A 136 0.78 -9.04 -8.20
C ALA A 136 0.46 -10.50 -7.82
N ALA A 137 -0.80 -10.83 -7.54
CA ALA A 137 -1.20 -12.20 -7.25
C ALA A 137 -1.02 -13.11 -8.47
N PHE A 138 -1.43 -12.66 -9.65
CA PHE A 138 -1.23 -13.39 -10.90
C PHE A 138 0.24 -13.70 -11.17
N ALA A 139 1.11 -12.68 -11.08
CA ALA A 139 2.54 -12.84 -11.36
C ALA A 139 3.22 -13.83 -10.40
N VAL A 140 2.89 -13.78 -9.11
CA VAL A 140 3.41 -14.70 -8.11
C VAL A 140 2.86 -16.11 -8.31
N ALA A 141 1.56 -16.26 -8.56
CA ALA A 141 0.92 -17.55 -8.79
C ALA A 141 1.40 -18.26 -10.07
N ARG A 142 1.71 -17.48 -11.12
CA ARG A 142 2.34 -17.97 -12.36
C ARG A 142 3.84 -18.22 -12.20
N GLY A 143 4.41 -17.94 -11.02
CA GLY A 143 5.82 -18.15 -10.71
C GLY A 143 6.77 -17.20 -11.44
N LEU A 144 6.30 -16.05 -11.95
CA LEU A 144 7.16 -15.05 -12.60
C LEU A 144 8.21 -14.52 -11.63
N VAL A 145 7.77 -14.19 -10.41
CA VAL A 145 8.60 -13.71 -9.30
C VAL A 145 8.19 -14.42 -8.01
N PRO A 146 9.12 -14.65 -7.07
CA PRO A 146 8.81 -15.24 -5.77
C PRO A 146 7.94 -14.34 -4.89
N PHE A 147 8.02 -13.02 -5.07
CA PHE A 147 7.16 -12.06 -4.38
C PHE A 147 6.89 -10.78 -5.19
N ALA A 148 5.82 -10.07 -4.84
CA ALA A 148 5.47 -8.78 -5.42
C ALA A 148 4.87 -7.84 -4.36
N LEU A 149 5.24 -6.56 -4.40
CA LEU A 149 4.70 -5.53 -3.51
C LEU A 149 3.28 -5.15 -3.93
N ALA A 150 2.43 -4.96 -2.93
CA ALA A 150 1.00 -4.78 -3.10
C ALA A 150 0.43 -3.83 -2.04
N THR A 151 -0.83 -3.43 -2.20
CA THR A 151 -1.53 -2.58 -1.22
C THR A 151 -2.88 -3.18 -0.86
N ASP A 152 -3.32 -2.98 0.38
CA ASP A 152 -4.59 -3.45 0.93
C ASP A 152 -5.27 -2.32 1.71
N THR A 153 -6.35 -1.78 1.13
CA THR A 153 -7.20 -0.78 1.77
C THR A 153 -8.42 -1.46 2.43
N ALA A 154 -9.09 -2.35 1.70
CA ALA A 154 -10.29 -3.05 2.16
C ALA A 154 -10.26 -4.57 1.87
N GLY A 155 -9.11 -5.11 1.45
CA GLY A 155 -8.98 -6.48 0.99
C GLY A 155 -7.99 -6.67 -0.16
N SER A 156 -7.38 -5.60 -0.66
CA SER A 156 -6.68 -5.63 -1.94
C SER A 156 -5.39 -6.46 -2.00
N ILE A 157 -4.91 -7.01 -0.88
CA ILE A 157 -3.92 -8.10 -0.86
C ILE A 157 -4.64 -9.43 -0.59
N ARG A 158 -5.46 -9.47 0.47
CA ARG A 158 -6.07 -10.71 0.97
C ARG A 158 -7.04 -11.37 -0.02
N VAL A 159 -7.84 -10.57 -0.73
CA VAL A 159 -8.82 -11.06 -1.73
C VAL A 159 -8.11 -11.74 -2.91
N PRO A 160 -7.19 -11.09 -3.64
CA PRO A 160 -6.53 -11.75 -4.76
C PRO A 160 -5.64 -12.92 -4.30
N CYS A 161 -5.09 -12.88 -3.08
CA CYS A 161 -4.42 -14.04 -2.50
C CYS A 161 -5.36 -15.25 -2.32
N GLY A 162 -6.55 -15.02 -1.76
CA GLY A 162 -7.57 -16.04 -1.58
C GLY A 162 -8.09 -16.62 -2.90
N TYR A 163 -8.15 -15.80 -3.94
CA TYR A 163 -8.58 -16.24 -5.28
C TYR A 163 -7.47 -17.07 -5.94
N CYS A 164 -6.25 -16.53 -6.00
CA CYS A 164 -5.14 -17.13 -6.75
C CYS A 164 -4.37 -18.22 -5.99
N GLY A 165 -4.71 -18.50 -4.73
CA GLY A 165 -4.04 -19.52 -3.92
C GLY A 165 -2.61 -19.17 -3.51
N VAL A 166 -2.34 -17.88 -3.28
CA VAL A 166 -1.01 -17.36 -2.86
C VAL A 166 -1.07 -16.72 -1.48
N TRP A 167 0.10 -16.39 -0.92
CA TRP A 167 0.22 -15.88 0.44
C TRP A 167 0.41 -14.38 0.45
N GLY A 168 -0.27 -13.66 1.34
CA GLY A 168 -0.20 -12.20 1.41
C GLY A 168 0.00 -11.68 2.82
N LEU A 169 0.89 -10.70 2.97
CA LEU A 169 1.03 -9.91 4.19
C LEU A 169 0.48 -8.51 3.94
N ARG A 170 -0.51 -8.12 4.75
CA ARG A 170 -0.88 -6.72 4.94
C ARG A 170 -0.18 -6.24 6.21
N LEU A 171 0.61 -5.18 6.11
CA LEU A 171 1.29 -4.62 7.28
C LEU A 171 0.29 -3.99 8.27
N SER A 172 0.78 -3.49 9.39
CA SER A 172 -0.03 -2.61 10.24
C SER A 172 -0.29 -1.28 9.52
N PRO A 173 -1.47 -0.66 9.72
CA PRO A 173 -1.71 0.71 9.28
C PRO A 173 -0.62 1.67 9.80
N ASP A 174 -0.47 2.82 9.14
CA ASP A 174 0.40 3.92 9.56
C ASP A 174 1.92 3.62 9.59
N ILE A 175 2.36 2.47 9.06
CA ILE A 175 3.80 2.16 8.90
C ILE A 175 4.48 3.06 7.87
N LEU A 176 3.77 3.51 6.83
CA LEU A 176 4.32 4.42 5.82
C LEU A 176 3.71 5.83 5.96
N PRO A 177 4.49 6.88 5.66
CA PRO A 177 3.97 8.24 5.61
C PRO A 177 2.84 8.40 4.59
N VAL A 178 1.85 9.21 4.92
CA VAL A 178 0.81 9.62 3.95
C VAL A 178 1.47 10.23 2.71
N GLY A 179 1.03 9.76 1.54
CA GLY A 179 1.56 10.19 0.25
C GLY A 179 2.84 9.48 -0.18
N ASP A 180 3.33 8.47 0.55
CA ASP A 180 4.44 7.63 0.09
C ASP A 180 4.08 6.81 -1.17
N LEU A 181 2.79 6.59 -1.42
CA LEU A 181 2.24 5.96 -2.64
C LEU A 181 0.97 6.70 -3.10
N PHE A 182 0.51 6.41 -4.32
CA PHE A 182 -0.73 6.98 -4.86
C PHE A 182 -1.94 6.53 -4.02
N PRO A 183 -2.69 7.48 -3.41
CA PRO A 183 -3.68 7.15 -2.40
C PRO A 183 -5.01 6.66 -3.00
N LEU A 184 -5.67 5.74 -2.30
CA LEU A 184 -7.10 5.47 -2.42
C LEU A 184 -7.85 6.02 -1.21
N SER A 185 -7.43 5.61 -0.01
CA SER A 185 -7.97 6.07 1.26
C SER A 185 -6.84 6.13 2.31
N PRO A 186 -6.20 7.30 2.50
CA PRO A 186 -4.96 7.41 3.28
C PRO A 186 -4.99 6.84 4.70
N GLY A 187 -6.15 6.79 5.36
CA GLY A 187 -6.30 6.20 6.70
C GLY A 187 -6.45 4.68 6.73
N TYR A 188 -6.58 4.03 5.57
CA TYR A 188 -6.76 2.58 5.42
C TYR A 188 -5.73 1.95 4.49
N ASP A 189 -5.14 2.74 3.58
CA ASP A 189 -4.15 2.28 2.61
C ASP A 189 -2.94 1.67 3.32
N THR A 190 -2.85 0.35 3.25
CA THR A 190 -1.79 -0.37 3.94
C THR A 190 -0.90 -1.07 2.91
N PRO A 191 0.41 -0.82 2.92
CA PRO A 191 1.35 -1.55 2.08
C PRO A 191 1.52 -3.01 2.52
N GLY A 192 2.09 -3.82 1.64
CA GLY A 192 2.43 -5.20 1.93
C GLY A 192 3.01 -5.90 0.71
N TRP A 193 2.98 -7.22 0.74
CA TRP A 193 3.46 -8.04 -0.38
C TRP A 193 2.76 -9.39 -0.43
N ILE A 194 2.85 -10.00 -1.61
CA ILE A 194 2.34 -11.32 -1.95
C ILE A 194 3.52 -12.23 -2.26
N ALA A 195 3.49 -13.49 -1.82
CA ALA A 195 4.53 -14.50 -2.02
C ALA A 195 3.94 -15.87 -2.37
N GLY A 196 4.73 -16.71 -3.03
CA GLY A 196 4.30 -18.03 -3.54
C GLY A 196 4.07 -19.07 -2.45
N SER A 197 4.73 -18.92 -1.30
CA SER A 197 4.61 -19.82 -0.16
C SER A 197 4.67 -19.06 1.17
N ALA A 198 4.20 -19.71 2.26
CA ALA A 198 4.33 -19.17 3.61
C ALA A 198 5.81 -19.00 4.01
N GLN A 199 6.69 -19.88 3.53
CA GLN A 199 8.13 -19.80 3.76
C GLN A 199 8.72 -18.57 3.07
N ASP A 200 8.39 -18.34 1.80
CA ASP A 200 8.84 -17.15 1.06
C ASP A 200 8.31 -15.88 1.72
N LEU A 201 7.04 -15.88 2.16
CA LEU A 201 6.45 -14.75 2.88
C LEU A 201 7.25 -14.42 4.15
N ALA A 202 7.64 -15.44 4.93
CA ALA A 202 8.44 -15.26 6.14
C ALA A 202 9.85 -14.75 5.82
N GLN A 203 10.51 -15.29 4.80
CA GLN A 203 11.85 -14.86 4.39
C GLN A 203 11.87 -13.42 3.87
N VAL A 204 10.92 -13.06 3.01
CA VAL A 204 10.74 -11.70 2.49
C VAL A 204 10.45 -10.73 3.63
N SER A 205 9.64 -11.14 4.61
CA SER A 205 9.36 -10.32 5.79
C SER A 205 10.60 -10.08 6.64
N ALA A 206 11.38 -11.14 6.91
CA ALA A 206 12.60 -11.05 7.71
C ALA A 206 13.64 -10.12 7.07
N ALA A 207 13.69 -10.05 5.74
CA ALA A 207 14.66 -9.24 5.01
C ALA A 207 14.48 -7.72 5.18
N VAL A 208 13.25 -7.23 5.40
CA VAL A 208 12.94 -5.79 5.47
C VAL A 208 12.44 -5.36 6.85
N LEU A 209 11.77 -6.25 7.59
CA LEU A 209 11.28 -5.97 8.94
C LEU A 209 12.29 -6.39 10.03
N GLY A 210 13.34 -7.14 9.66
CA GLY A 210 14.19 -7.86 10.61
C GLY A 210 13.50 -9.13 11.14
N GLU A 211 14.13 -9.81 12.11
CA GLU A 211 13.42 -10.86 12.85
C GLU A 211 12.15 -10.28 13.47
N ALA A 212 10.99 -10.80 13.08
CA ALA A 212 9.76 -10.47 13.76
C ALA A 212 9.95 -10.79 15.25
N PRO A 213 9.69 -9.84 16.17
CA PRO A 213 9.70 -10.20 17.57
C PRO A 213 8.67 -11.34 17.73
N PRO A 214 9.02 -12.41 18.47
CA PRO A 214 8.25 -13.65 18.48
C PRO A 214 6.76 -13.36 18.69
N ALA A 215 5.89 -14.04 17.95
CA ALA A 215 4.45 -13.83 18.00
C ALA A 215 3.97 -13.76 19.47
N GLY A 216 3.56 -12.57 19.91
CA GLY A 216 3.36 -12.23 21.32
C GLY A 216 4.14 -10.99 21.80
N ALA A 217 5.09 -10.48 21.02
CA ALA A 217 5.88 -9.29 21.31
C ALA A 217 5.52 -8.08 20.42
N GLY A 218 4.25 -7.98 20.03
CA GLY A 218 3.70 -6.70 19.57
C GLY A 218 3.57 -5.76 20.76
N LEU A 219 4.06 -4.52 20.62
CA LEU A 219 3.75 -3.44 21.56
C LEU A 219 2.22 -3.33 21.68
N TRP A 220 1.68 -3.66 22.84
CA TRP A 220 0.27 -3.43 23.16
C TRP A 220 0.14 -2.03 23.76
N ALA A 221 -1.04 -1.41 23.66
CA ALA A 221 -1.34 -0.09 24.22
C ALA A 221 -1.09 0.03 25.76
N GLY A 222 -0.74 -1.07 26.44
CA GLY A 222 -0.27 -1.11 27.83
C GLY A 222 1.23 -0.79 28.01
N ASP A 223 2.06 -0.90 26.97
CA ASP A 223 3.51 -0.66 27.05
C ASP A 223 3.88 0.84 27.06
N LEU A 224 2.87 1.73 27.03
CA LEU A 224 2.98 3.17 27.26
C LEU A 224 2.70 3.57 28.72
N GLY A 225 2.76 2.63 29.66
CA GLY A 225 2.77 2.94 31.10
C GLY A 225 1.43 3.40 31.66
N TRP A 226 0.32 2.82 31.21
CA TRP A 226 -0.93 2.85 31.97
C TRP A 226 -1.00 1.64 32.91
N ASP A 227 -0.11 1.64 33.90
CA ASP A 227 0.20 0.44 34.68
C ASP A 227 -0.84 0.11 35.77
N SER A 228 -1.42 -1.07 35.60
CA SER A 228 -1.51 -2.16 36.58
C SER A 228 -2.32 -1.98 37.88
N CYS A 229 -3.26 -2.90 38.09
CA CYS A 229 -3.37 -3.57 39.38
C CYS A 229 -3.39 -5.09 39.16
N ARG A 230 -2.55 -5.75 39.95
CA ARG A 230 -2.05 -7.12 39.77
C ARG A 230 -3.00 -8.20 40.30
N ARG A 231 -2.68 -9.43 39.86
CA ARG A 231 -2.67 -10.73 40.60
C ARG A 231 -4.03 -11.45 40.72
N THR A 232 -4.17 -12.77 40.55
CA THR A 232 -3.25 -13.93 40.69
C THR A 232 -3.82 -15.20 40.00
N SER A 233 -2.92 -16.14 39.68
CA SER A 233 -3.05 -17.62 39.70
C SER A 233 -3.97 -18.41 38.72
N HIS A 234 -3.33 -19.01 37.71
CA HIS A 234 -3.19 -20.47 37.44
C HIS A 234 -4.42 -21.40 37.16
N PRO A 235 -4.21 -22.62 36.59
CA PRO A 235 -4.72 -23.04 35.27
C PRO A 235 -5.97 -23.94 35.29
N CYS A 236 -6.71 -23.97 34.18
CA CYS A 236 -7.67 -25.02 33.79
C CYS A 236 -7.84 -24.90 32.25
N ALA A 237 -7.58 -25.86 31.37
CA ALA A 237 -7.65 -27.32 31.45
C ALA A 237 -8.93 -27.80 32.16
N ASN A 238 -9.91 -28.20 31.33
CA ASN A 238 -11.22 -28.76 31.65
C ASN A 238 -12.31 -27.76 32.08
N SER A 239 -13.28 -27.54 31.19
CA SER A 239 -14.65 -27.29 31.64
C SER A 239 -15.68 -27.88 30.65
N PRO A 240 -16.65 -28.66 31.16
CA PRO A 240 -17.66 -29.36 30.36
C PRO A 240 -18.87 -28.46 30.12
N TYR A 241 -19.20 -28.19 28.86
CA TYR A 241 -20.58 -27.83 28.52
C TYR A 241 -21.44 -29.10 28.57
N ALA A 242 -21.90 -29.45 29.78
CA ALA A 242 -22.90 -30.48 30.00
C ALA A 242 -23.84 -30.10 31.17
N ARG A 243 -25.08 -29.73 30.79
CA ARG A 243 -26.36 -29.76 31.54
C ARG A 243 -26.67 -28.60 32.53
N GLY A 244 -27.90 -28.06 32.40
CA GLY A 244 -28.47 -26.83 33.02
C GLY A 244 -28.93 -26.93 34.49
N PRO A 245 -30.03 -26.26 34.98
CA PRO A 245 -31.05 -25.42 34.32
C PRO A 245 -31.34 -24.03 34.98
N LYS A 246 -32.36 -23.35 34.44
CA LYS A 246 -32.92 -21.99 34.69
C LYS A 246 -33.16 -21.57 36.16
N ARG A 247 -32.90 -20.29 36.49
CA ARG A 247 -33.71 -19.43 37.40
C ARG A 247 -33.36 -17.91 37.27
N THR A 248 -34.17 -17.07 37.89
CA THR A 248 -34.71 -15.77 37.46
C THR A 248 -34.20 -14.51 38.23
N SER A 249 -33.88 -13.39 37.51
CA SER A 249 -33.95 -11.92 37.84
C SER A 249 -33.45 -11.33 39.20
N PRO A 250 -33.27 -9.99 39.40
CA PRO A 250 -33.09 -8.83 38.48
C PRO A 250 -31.85 -7.90 38.80
N ARG A 251 -31.61 -6.90 37.94
CA ARG A 251 -30.68 -5.71 38.04
C ARG A 251 -30.97 -4.80 39.26
N PRO A 252 -30.14 -3.80 39.72
CA PRO A 252 -29.51 -2.72 38.89
C PRO A 252 -28.24 -1.93 39.35
N ASN A 253 -27.70 -1.16 38.39
CA ASN A 253 -27.04 0.18 38.38
C ASN A 253 -26.14 0.68 39.53
N SER A 254 -24.92 1.16 39.19
CA SER A 254 -24.56 2.60 39.10
C SER A 254 -23.05 2.85 38.91
N CYS A 255 -22.74 3.90 38.14
CA CYS A 255 -21.40 4.42 37.84
C CYS A 255 -20.97 5.51 38.83
N GLY A 256 -19.66 5.74 38.92
CA GLY A 256 -19.09 7.07 39.18
C GLY A 256 -17.80 7.06 39.99
N TRP A 257 -16.70 7.55 39.41
CA TRP A 257 -15.56 8.08 40.19
C TRP A 257 -14.92 9.31 39.53
N HIS A 258 -14.60 10.26 40.40
CA HIS A 258 -14.12 11.62 40.16
C HIS A 258 -12.60 11.72 39.92
N ALA A 259 -12.24 12.86 39.32
CA ALA A 259 -10.93 13.34 38.91
C ALA A 259 -9.90 13.66 40.03
N LYS A 260 -8.63 13.79 39.64
CA LYS A 260 -7.76 14.94 39.97
C LYS A 260 -6.51 15.02 39.09
N ALA A 261 -6.22 16.22 38.61
CA ALA A 261 -5.10 16.57 37.74
C ALA A 261 -3.86 17.04 38.52
N ARG A 262 -2.64 16.80 37.99
CA ARG A 262 -1.45 17.66 38.11
C ARG A 262 -0.55 17.51 36.86
N ARG A 263 0.01 18.63 36.38
CA ARG A 263 0.87 18.78 35.18
C ARG A 263 2.40 18.74 35.52
N PRO A 264 3.37 19.10 34.64
CA PRO A 264 4.09 18.19 33.74
C PRO A 264 5.63 18.34 33.84
N LEU A 265 6.42 17.43 33.24
CA LEU A 265 7.80 17.75 32.83
C LEU A 265 8.16 17.03 31.53
N THR A 266 8.40 17.84 30.50
CA THR A 266 9.05 17.53 29.23
C THR A 266 10.57 17.58 29.39
N ARG A 267 11.32 16.85 28.55
CA ARG A 267 12.58 17.34 27.99
C ARG A 267 12.91 16.71 26.63
N CYS A 268 13.12 17.61 25.68
CA CYS A 268 13.50 17.41 24.29
C CYS A 268 14.99 17.07 24.14
N TRP A 269 15.33 16.50 22.98
CA TRP A 269 16.52 16.91 22.23
C TRP A 269 16.07 17.61 20.94
N ALA A 270 16.60 18.81 20.72
CA ALA A 270 16.37 19.64 19.55
C ALA A 270 17.63 19.66 18.69
N VAL A 271 17.45 19.64 17.36
CA VAL A 271 18.40 20.18 16.39
C VAL A 271 17.61 21.15 15.51
N THR A 272 18.06 22.40 15.49
CA THR A 272 17.44 23.56 14.83
C THR A 272 17.77 23.59 13.32
N PRO A 273 16.85 24.02 12.43
CA PRO A 273 17.14 24.25 11.01
C PRO A 273 17.60 25.70 10.76
N PRO A 274 18.37 25.99 9.68
CA PRO A 274 18.53 27.35 9.21
C PRO A 274 17.32 27.82 8.40
N HIS A 275 16.98 29.09 8.60
CA HIS A 275 15.85 29.82 8.00
C HIS A 275 15.98 30.06 6.49
N GLY A 276 14.83 30.14 5.81
CA GLY A 276 14.63 31.09 4.71
C GLY A 276 13.98 30.54 3.44
N PHE A 277 12.67 30.25 3.43
CA PHE A 277 11.87 30.36 2.20
C PHE A 277 10.36 30.40 2.51
N THR A 278 9.68 31.47 2.09
CA THR A 278 8.21 31.61 2.07
C THR A 278 7.72 31.37 0.64
N PRO A 279 6.77 30.43 0.39
CA PRO A 279 6.12 30.32 -0.91
C PRO A 279 4.86 31.22 -1.00
N PRO A 280 4.59 31.88 -2.14
CA PRO A 280 3.36 32.64 -2.33
C PRO A 280 2.20 31.76 -2.82
N GLY A 281 1.02 32.03 -2.26
CA GLY A 281 -0.26 32.16 -2.98
C GLY A 281 -0.81 30.96 -3.74
N TRP A 282 -1.74 30.23 -3.11
CA TRP A 282 -2.85 29.59 -3.80
C TRP A 282 -4.15 29.99 -3.10
N THR A 283 -4.82 30.98 -3.67
CA THR A 283 -6.15 31.45 -3.27
C THR A 283 -7.21 30.41 -3.64
N ASN A 284 -8.01 30.05 -2.63
CA ASN A 284 -9.22 29.27 -2.74
C ASN A 284 -10.21 29.89 -3.75
N VAL A 285 -10.60 29.12 -4.76
CA VAL A 285 -11.81 29.35 -5.54
C VAL A 285 -12.82 28.28 -5.14
N ALA A 286 -13.80 28.66 -4.32
CA ALA A 286 -15.16 28.12 -4.33
C ALA A 286 -15.93 28.68 -3.12
N ARG A 287 -16.75 29.70 -3.35
CA ARG A 287 -18.00 29.89 -2.60
C ARG A 287 -18.95 30.81 -3.36
N THR A 288 -19.82 30.19 -4.14
CA THR A 288 -21.08 30.75 -4.61
C THR A 288 -22.08 30.74 -3.45
N THR A 289 -22.57 31.92 -3.04
CA THR A 289 -23.94 32.07 -2.49
C THR A 289 -24.35 33.54 -2.51
N THR A 290 -25.32 33.83 -3.37
CA THR A 290 -26.48 34.73 -3.19
C THR A 290 -26.35 35.96 -2.30
N GLN A 291 -26.47 37.15 -2.88
CA GLN A 291 -27.18 38.27 -2.24
C GLN A 291 -27.81 39.23 -3.26
N ARG A 292 -28.87 39.89 -2.79
CA ARG A 292 -30.05 40.42 -3.49
C ARG A 292 -29.86 41.77 -4.19
N CYS A 293 -30.85 42.03 -5.05
CA CYS A 293 -31.20 43.22 -5.82
C CYS A 293 -31.16 44.58 -5.09
N GLY A 294 -30.88 45.64 -5.86
CA GLY A 294 -31.28 47.02 -5.60
C GLY A 294 -30.69 47.99 -6.65
N PRO A 295 -31.41 49.06 -7.10
CA PRO A 295 -31.40 49.47 -8.51
C PRO A 295 -30.68 50.81 -8.79
N GLY A 296 -30.38 51.09 -10.07
CA GLY A 296 -30.39 52.46 -10.58
C GLY A 296 -29.33 52.85 -11.62
N SER A 297 -29.83 53.38 -12.74
CA SER A 297 -29.17 54.29 -13.72
C SER A 297 -28.25 53.71 -14.81
N THR A 298 -28.85 53.48 -15.98
CA THR A 298 -28.29 53.68 -17.35
C THR A 298 -28.38 55.16 -17.77
N PRO A 299 -27.89 55.59 -18.96
CA PRO A 299 -26.64 55.28 -19.66
C PRO A 299 -25.95 56.56 -20.21
N ALA A 300 -24.74 56.47 -20.78
CA ALA A 300 -24.24 57.47 -21.72
C ALA A 300 -23.44 56.83 -22.86
N VAL A 301 -23.72 57.34 -24.06
CA VAL A 301 -23.38 56.88 -25.41
C VAL A 301 -22.11 57.58 -25.92
N ALA A 302 -21.55 57.03 -27.01
CA ALA A 302 -20.59 57.60 -27.97
C ALA A 302 -19.12 57.26 -27.68
N GLY A 303 -18.29 56.89 -28.65
CA GLY A 303 -18.46 56.76 -30.09
C GLY A 303 -17.20 56.17 -30.70
N ARG A 304 -17.33 55.46 -31.81
CA ARG A 304 -16.22 55.12 -32.71
C ARG A 304 -15.77 56.37 -33.47
N PRO A 305 -14.54 56.37 -34.00
CA PRO A 305 -14.47 56.40 -35.45
C PRO A 305 -13.53 55.33 -36.04
N ARG A 306 -13.74 55.14 -37.35
CA ARG A 306 -13.13 54.16 -38.24
C ARG A 306 -11.75 54.64 -38.73
N SER A 307 -10.86 53.68 -38.99
CA SER A 307 -10.18 53.45 -40.28
C SER A 307 -9.46 52.11 -40.20
#